data_AF-A0A2S5MX35-F1
#
_entry.id   AF-A0A2S5MX35-F1
#
_cell.length_a   1.000
_cell.length_b   1.000
_cell.length_c   1.000
_cell.angle_alpha   90.00
_cell.angle_beta   90.00
_cell.angle_gamma   90.00
#
_symmetry.space_group_name_H-M   'P 1'
#
loop_
_entity.id
_entity.type
_entity.pdbx_description
1 polymer ?
#
loop_
_entity_poly.entity_id
_entity_poly.type
_entity_poly.pdbx_seq_one_letter_code
_entity_poly.pdbx_strand_id
1 'polypeptide(L)'
;MQSTVDFDTIYAQDLVYVPGCWQLCGNANCCSFSRQKDRFRLMGSAGAQELPLLPGEFAYLQSRDLLGQFGDYQHRVAEYRFGGRVLSIESLISRNPGCACAHATRTTVCRLYPFLPVFDLDRAVVGVERLGIYEVLEDLAGEGRICQVDTIPEGERVKFTAIAGAIAADPVAAFYADAYRIAQTHARQRLVQLKGDRQTDIYSVFEMAVLRQRLIDHAALGAELETRVRALEERHGALGLAA
;
A
#
# COMPACT_ATOMS: atom_id res chain seq x y z
N MET A 1 -6.04 3.05 19.49
CA MET A 1 -4.74 2.61 20.02
C MET A 1 -3.68 3.58 19.52
N GLN A 2 -2.71 3.99 20.34
CA GLN A 2 -1.66 4.90 19.89
C GLN A 2 -0.57 4.06 19.21
N SER A 3 -0.31 4.32 17.93
CA SER A 3 0.76 3.68 17.16
C SER A 3 2.10 3.92 17.84
N THR A 4 2.95 2.89 17.86
CA THR A 4 4.32 2.94 18.40
C THR A 4 5.38 3.00 17.30
N VAL A 5 4.94 3.14 16.04
CA VAL A 5 5.83 3.32 14.89
C VAL A 5 6.72 4.55 15.10
N ASP A 6 8.03 4.36 14.97
CA ASP A 6 9.01 5.44 14.99
C ASP A 6 9.01 6.19 13.64
N PHE A 7 8.03 7.08 13.50
CA PHE A 7 7.90 7.92 12.31
C PHE A 7 9.05 8.93 12.17
N ASP A 8 9.74 9.30 13.25
CA ASP A 8 10.90 10.20 13.16
C ASP A 8 12.03 9.52 12.39
N THR A 9 12.32 8.25 12.71
CA THR A 9 13.30 7.46 11.95
C THR A 9 12.89 7.32 10.49
N ILE A 10 11.61 7.05 10.21
CA ILE A 10 11.10 6.90 8.84
C ILE A 10 11.25 8.19 8.03
N TYR A 11 10.81 9.32 8.59
CA TYR A 11 10.82 10.61 7.88
C TYR A 11 12.21 11.25 7.80
N ALA A 12 13.17 10.78 8.59
CA ALA A 12 14.58 11.13 8.43
C ALA A 12 15.24 10.48 7.19
N GLN A 13 14.64 9.42 6.62
CA GLN A 13 15.23 8.71 5.48
C GLN A 13 14.72 9.24 4.13
N ASP A 14 15.53 9.94 3.37
CA ASP A 14 15.20 10.23 1.95
C ASP A 14 15.55 9.03 1.05
N LEU A 15 14.66 8.02 1.04
CA LEU A 15 14.82 6.77 0.29
C LEU A 15 14.53 6.95 -1.21
N VAL A 16 15.55 7.08 -2.05
CA VAL A 16 15.40 7.41 -3.47
C VAL A 16 15.96 6.30 -4.35
N TYR A 17 15.10 5.42 -4.83
CA TYR A 17 15.52 4.31 -5.68
C TYR A 17 16.15 4.76 -7.01
N VAL A 18 15.62 5.82 -7.63
CA VAL A 18 16.17 6.42 -8.84
C VAL A 18 16.03 7.93 -8.75
N PRO A 19 17.12 8.71 -8.81
CA PRO A 19 17.05 10.16 -8.78
C PRO A 19 16.09 10.71 -9.85
N GLY A 20 15.21 11.62 -9.44
CA GLY A 20 14.24 12.25 -10.35
C GLY A 20 13.07 11.36 -10.78
N CYS A 21 12.94 10.11 -10.31
CA CYS A 21 11.82 9.24 -10.70
C CYS A 21 10.44 9.82 -10.33
N TRP A 22 10.38 10.64 -9.28
CA TRP A 22 9.18 11.37 -8.87
C TRP A 22 8.72 12.40 -9.90
N GLN A 23 9.58 12.84 -10.83
CA GLN A 23 9.19 13.70 -11.94
C GLN A 23 8.30 12.95 -12.95
N LEU A 24 8.36 11.61 -12.95
CA LEU A 24 7.44 10.76 -13.68
C LEU A 24 6.14 10.51 -12.89
N CYS A 25 5.97 11.10 -11.71
CA CYS A 25 4.79 10.87 -10.89
C CYS A 25 3.52 11.26 -11.65
N GLY A 26 2.60 10.29 -11.73
CA GLY A 26 1.40 10.33 -12.55
C GLY A 26 1.51 9.50 -13.82
N ASN A 27 2.66 9.55 -14.50
CA ASN A 27 2.98 8.63 -15.59
C ASN A 27 3.52 7.27 -15.10
N ALA A 28 4.07 7.23 -13.88
CA ALA A 28 4.49 6.04 -13.15
C ALA A 28 3.61 5.83 -11.90
N ASN A 29 3.45 4.58 -11.45
CA ASN A 29 2.44 4.12 -10.46
C ASN A 29 2.67 4.62 -9.01
N CYS A 30 3.11 5.86 -8.81
CA CYS A 30 3.50 6.40 -7.51
C CYS A 30 2.39 7.24 -6.83
N CYS A 31 1.67 8.13 -7.54
CA CYS A 31 0.58 8.92 -6.91
C CYS A 31 -0.66 9.15 -7.79
N SER A 32 -0.52 9.56 -9.07
CA SER A 32 -1.70 9.92 -9.89
C SER A 32 -2.22 8.76 -10.76
N PHE A 33 -1.36 7.81 -11.12
CA PHE A 33 -1.67 6.62 -11.93
C PHE A 33 -2.39 6.94 -13.25
N SER A 34 -2.15 8.12 -13.84
CA SER A 34 -2.94 8.61 -14.97
C SER A 34 -2.90 7.66 -16.16
N ARG A 35 -1.75 7.04 -16.43
CA ARG A 35 -1.59 6.10 -17.55
C ARG A 35 -2.48 4.85 -17.43
N GLN A 36 -2.76 4.39 -16.22
CA GLN A 36 -3.65 3.25 -15.94
C GLN A 36 -5.09 3.72 -15.79
N LYS A 37 -5.31 4.93 -15.24
CA LYS A 37 -6.63 5.56 -15.19
C LYS A 37 -7.23 5.70 -16.59
N ASP A 38 -6.42 6.00 -17.60
CA ASP A 38 -6.85 6.05 -19.00
C ASP A 38 -7.33 4.70 -19.56
N ARG A 39 -6.96 3.58 -18.92
CA ARG A 39 -7.47 2.24 -19.27
C ARG A 39 -8.85 1.94 -18.67
N PHE A 40 -9.27 2.69 -17.66
CA PHE A 40 -10.54 2.51 -16.96
C PHE A 40 -11.60 3.46 -17.52
N ARG A 41 -12.78 2.93 -17.85
CA ARG A 41 -13.86 3.72 -18.47
C ARG A 41 -14.65 4.54 -17.46
N LEU A 42 -14.78 4.03 -16.25
CA LEU A 42 -15.65 4.55 -15.19
C LEU A 42 -14.85 5.01 -13.97
N MET A 43 -13.74 4.35 -13.65
CA MET A 43 -12.89 4.68 -12.48
C MET A 43 -11.83 5.76 -12.77
N GLY A 44 -11.48 6.00 -14.04
CA GLY A 44 -10.36 6.88 -14.41
C GLY A 44 -10.60 8.38 -14.22
N SER A 45 -11.84 8.82 -14.01
CA SER A 45 -12.25 10.22 -14.08
C SER A 45 -12.15 11.00 -12.76
N ALA A 46 -11.91 10.32 -11.63
CA ALA A 46 -11.76 10.99 -10.34
C ALA A 46 -10.35 11.59 -10.22
N GLY A 47 -10.26 12.92 -10.31
CA GLY A 47 -9.03 13.71 -10.10
C GLY A 47 -8.49 13.70 -8.67
N ALA A 48 -8.89 12.73 -7.85
CA ALA A 48 -8.41 12.53 -6.49
C ALA A 48 -7.32 11.44 -6.45
N GLN A 49 -6.40 11.60 -5.52
CA GLN A 49 -5.32 10.66 -5.21
C GLN A 49 -5.50 10.19 -3.78
N GLU A 50 -5.56 8.88 -3.59
CA GLU A 50 -5.65 8.27 -2.26
C GLU A 50 -4.26 7.78 -1.85
N LEU A 51 -3.70 8.38 -0.82
CA LEU A 51 -2.39 8.05 -0.27
C LEU A 51 -2.60 7.20 0.99
N PRO A 52 -2.28 5.90 0.97
CA PRO A 52 -2.39 5.06 2.14
C PRO A 52 -1.43 5.52 3.23
N LEU A 53 -1.89 5.41 4.47
CA LEU A 53 -1.15 5.76 5.68
C LEU A 53 -0.92 4.50 6.54
N LEU A 54 0.21 4.46 7.22
CA LEU A 54 0.39 3.53 8.33
C LEU A 54 -0.46 3.97 9.54
N PRO A 55 -0.82 3.04 10.44
CA PRO A 55 -1.53 3.39 11.67
C PRO A 55 -0.85 4.52 12.43
N GLY A 56 -1.59 5.59 12.73
CA GLY A 56 -1.08 6.75 13.47
C GLY A 56 -0.23 7.73 12.65
N GLU A 57 0.06 7.46 11.37
CA GLU A 57 0.86 8.35 10.52
C GLU A 57 0.16 9.69 10.29
N PHE A 58 -1.18 9.70 10.21
CA PHE A 58 -1.94 10.95 10.10
C PHE A 58 -1.68 11.88 11.30
N ALA A 59 -1.76 11.33 12.52
CA ALA A 59 -1.51 12.09 13.74
C ALA A 59 -0.06 12.58 13.81
N TYR A 60 0.90 11.77 13.35
CA TYR A 60 2.29 12.20 13.22
C TYR A 60 2.44 13.38 12.25
N LEU A 61 1.91 13.26 11.03
CA LEU A 61 1.93 14.33 10.02
C LEU A 61 1.29 15.62 10.54
N GLN A 62 0.18 15.51 11.26
CA GLN A 62 -0.52 16.64 11.89
C GLN A 62 0.35 17.31 12.95
N SER A 63 1.00 16.53 13.82
CA SER A 63 1.84 17.04 14.90
C SER A 63 3.11 17.76 14.41
N ARG A 64 3.54 17.46 13.18
CA ARG A 64 4.72 18.04 12.52
C ARG A 64 4.40 19.17 11.53
N ASP A 65 3.13 19.58 11.44
CA ASP A 65 2.65 20.56 10.45
C ASP A 65 2.98 20.18 8.99
N LEU A 66 2.99 18.87 8.69
CA LEU A 66 3.33 18.34 7.37
C LEU A 66 2.10 18.14 6.47
N LEU A 67 0.88 18.36 6.99
CA LEU A 67 -0.35 18.13 6.24
C LEU A 67 -0.61 19.20 5.17
N GLY A 68 -0.06 20.41 5.32
CA GLY A 68 -0.25 21.50 4.37
C GLY A 68 0.21 21.18 2.94
N GLN A 69 1.16 20.25 2.78
CA GLN A 69 1.65 19.82 1.45
C GLN A 69 0.55 19.17 0.58
N PHE A 70 -0.49 18.61 1.19
CA PHE A 70 -1.53 17.84 0.48
C PHE A 70 -2.68 18.71 -0.07
N GLY A 71 -2.62 20.04 0.15
CA GLY A 71 -3.62 20.99 -0.35
C GLY A 71 -5.02 20.78 0.25
N ASP A 72 -6.05 20.77 -0.59
CA ASP A 72 -7.40 20.34 -0.22
C ASP A 72 -7.38 18.81 -0.03
N TYR A 73 -7.15 18.37 1.21
CA TYR A 73 -7.09 16.97 1.59
C TYR A 73 -8.22 16.56 2.54
N GLN A 74 -8.56 15.27 2.49
CA GLN A 74 -9.46 14.63 3.45
C GLN A 74 -8.75 13.46 4.13
N HIS A 75 -8.87 13.36 5.45
CA HIS A 75 -8.50 12.15 6.18
C HIS A 75 -9.66 11.15 6.13
N ARG A 76 -9.40 9.98 5.56
CA ARG A 76 -10.37 8.90 5.50
C ARG A 76 -9.89 7.75 6.38
N VAL A 77 -10.83 7.22 7.16
CA VAL A 77 -10.64 5.98 7.93
C VAL A 77 -11.72 5.00 7.49
N ALA A 78 -11.32 3.85 6.96
CA ALA A 78 -12.21 2.77 6.59
C ALA A 78 -11.99 1.58 7.53
N GLU A 79 -13.06 1.00 8.06
CA GLU A 79 -12.97 -0.21 8.87
C GLU A 79 -13.10 -1.46 7.99
N TYR A 80 -12.18 -2.41 8.16
CA TYR A 80 -12.29 -3.75 7.59
C TYR A 80 -12.43 -4.77 8.71
N ARG A 81 -13.58 -5.44 8.75
CA ARG A 81 -13.91 -6.45 9.76
C ARG A 81 -13.54 -7.84 9.27
N PHE A 82 -12.85 -8.61 10.09
CA PHE A 82 -12.49 -10.00 9.81
C PHE A 82 -12.41 -10.79 11.11
N GLY A 83 -12.91 -12.03 11.11
CA GLY A 83 -13.07 -12.79 12.34
C GLY A 83 -13.84 -11.98 13.40
N GLY A 84 -13.27 -11.85 14.59
CA GLY A 84 -13.75 -10.97 15.65
C GLY A 84 -12.89 -9.72 15.84
N ARG A 85 -12.37 -9.14 14.75
CA ARG A 85 -11.41 -8.03 14.76
C ARG A 85 -11.76 -6.97 13.72
N VAL A 86 -11.19 -5.78 13.93
CA VAL A 86 -11.30 -4.62 13.05
C VAL A 86 -9.92 -4.06 12.70
N LEU A 87 -9.67 -3.89 11.40
CA LEU A 87 -8.53 -3.16 10.85
C LEU A 87 -8.98 -1.75 10.46
N SER A 88 -8.33 -0.71 10.97
CA SER A 88 -8.60 0.69 10.60
C SER A 88 -7.65 1.13 9.48
N ILE A 89 -8.13 1.18 8.25
CA ILE A 89 -7.34 1.58 7.09
C ILE A 89 -7.42 3.09 6.94
N GLU A 90 -6.30 3.77 7.15
CA GLU A 90 -6.20 5.23 7.04
C GLU A 90 -5.65 5.64 5.67
N SER A 91 -6.20 6.72 5.11
CA SER A 91 -5.69 7.33 3.88
C SER A 91 -5.88 8.85 3.87
N LEU A 92 -5.04 9.53 3.09
CA LEU A 92 -5.22 10.92 2.69
C LEU A 92 -5.78 10.97 1.27
N ILE A 93 -6.91 11.61 1.08
CA ILE A 93 -7.46 11.89 -0.25
C ILE A 93 -7.08 13.32 -0.61
N SER A 94 -6.16 13.50 -1.55
CA SER A 94 -5.76 14.82 -2.07
C SER A 94 -6.32 15.05 -3.48
N ARG A 95 -6.71 16.29 -3.77
CA ARG A 95 -7.13 16.74 -5.11
C ARG A 95 -6.06 17.54 -5.85
N ASN A 96 -4.84 17.58 -5.32
CA ASN A 96 -3.73 18.23 -5.99
C ASN A 96 -3.50 17.59 -7.38
N PRO A 97 -3.33 18.39 -8.45
CA PRO A 97 -2.94 17.84 -9.75
C PRO A 97 -1.48 17.35 -9.70
N GLY A 98 -1.17 16.29 -10.44
CA GLY A 98 0.20 15.74 -10.49
C GLY A 98 0.54 14.87 -9.27
N CYS A 99 1.64 15.13 -8.59
CA CYS A 99 2.03 14.41 -7.37
C CYS A 99 1.38 15.06 -6.14
N ALA A 100 0.59 14.30 -5.37
CA ALA A 100 -0.09 14.84 -4.19
C ALA A 100 0.84 15.21 -3.01
N CYS A 101 2.06 14.67 -2.98
CA CYS A 101 3.02 14.89 -1.89
C CYS A 101 4.32 15.54 -2.39
N ALA A 102 4.97 16.31 -1.52
CA ALA A 102 6.35 16.70 -1.77
C ALA A 102 7.26 15.48 -1.54
N HIS A 103 8.28 15.32 -2.40
CA HIS A 103 9.14 14.14 -2.35
C HIS A 103 9.71 13.89 -0.94
N ALA A 104 10.34 14.90 -0.32
CA ALA A 104 10.98 14.74 0.99
C ALA A 104 10.02 14.28 2.11
N THR A 105 8.73 14.63 2.01
CA THR A 105 7.73 14.45 3.06
C THR A 105 6.57 13.55 2.63
N ARG A 106 6.80 12.71 1.61
CA ARG A 106 5.85 11.67 1.20
C ARG A 106 5.57 10.70 2.34
N THR A 107 4.35 10.15 2.32
CA THR A 107 3.91 9.13 3.29
C THR A 107 4.80 7.89 3.23
N THR A 108 4.78 7.11 4.29
CA THR A 108 5.63 5.92 4.44
C THR A 108 5.42 4.93 3.31
N VAL A 109 4.16 4.67 2.94
CA VAL A 109 3.84 3.75 1.83
C VAL A 109 4.35 4.29 0.50
N CYS A 110 4.17 5.59 0.22
CA CYS A 110 4.74 6.22 -0.98
C CYS A 110 6.28 6.21 -0.97
N ARG A 111 6.90 6.21 0.22
CA ARG A 111 8.36 6.10 0.38
C ARG A 111 8.89 4.71 0.07
N LEU A 112 8.12 3.69 0.40
CA LEU A 112 8.44 2.30 0.16
C LEU A 112 8.27 1.91 -1.33
N TYR A 113 7.29 2.50 -2.03
CA TYR A 113 7.05 2.19 -3.45
C TYR A 113 8.32 2.24 -4.33
N PRO A 114 8.64 1.18 -5.12
CA PRO A 114 7.76 0.08 -5.51
C PRO A 114 7.88 -1.18 -4.65
N PHE A 115 8.61 -1.16 -3.53
CA PHE A 115 8.89 -2.33 -2.71
C PHE A 115 8.10 -2.30 -1.41
N LEU A 116 7.53 -3.44 -1.03
CA LEU A 116 6.93 -3.67 0.27
C LEU A 116 7.86 -4.60 1.07
N PRO A 117 8.29 -4.25 2.29
CA PRO A 117 9.08 -5.15 3.12
C PRO A 117 8.23 -6.38 3.51
N VAL A 118 8.85 -7.56 3.43
CA VAL A 118 8.24 -8.82 3.88
C VAL A 118 8.86 -9.20 5.21
N PHE A 119 8.01 -9.42 6.21
CA PHE A 119 8.40 -9.79 7.55
C PHE A 119 8.10 -11.26 7.85
N ASP A 120 9.01 -11.95 8.53
CA ASP A 120 8.70 -13.26 9.11
C ASP A 120 7.87 -13.13 10.40
N LEU A 121 7.64 -14.26 11.08
CA LEU A 121 6.90 -14.26 12.34
C LEU A 121 7.66 -13.59 13.48
N ASP A 122 8.98 -13.45 13.40
CA ASP A 122 9.81 -12.71 14.36
C ASP A 122 9.92 -11.22 14.02
N ARG A 123 9.19 -10.78 12.98
CA ARG A 123 9.19 -9.41 12.42
C ARG A 123 10.55 -9.00 11.83
N ALA A 124 11.41 -9.97 11.51
CA ALA A 124 12.63 -9.72 10.76
C ALA A 124 12.31 -9.53 9.27
N VAL A 125 13.02 -8.62 8.61
CA VAL A 125 12.89 -8.40 7.16
C VAL A 125 13.54 -9.58 6.44
N VAL A 126 12.75 -10.37 5.71
CA VAL A 126 13.22 -11.55 4.97
C VAL A 126 13.21 -11.35 3.46
N GLY A 127 12.64 -10.24 2.98
CA GLY A 127 12.61 -9.94 1.56
C GLY A 127 11.80 -8.70 1.24
N VAL A 128 11.54 -8.53 -0.06
CA VAL A 128 10.69 -7.47 -0.58
C VAL A 128 9.75 -8.01 -1.65
N GLU A 129 8.55 -7.47 -1.69
CA GLU A 129 7.55 -7.74 -2.74
C GLU A 129 7.14 -6.45 -3.45
N ARG A 130 6.35 -6.57 -4.51
CA ARG A 130 5.83 -5.41 -5.24
C ARG A 130 4.67 -4.79 -4.51
N LEU A 131 4.73 -3.46 -4.36
CA LEU A 131 3.70 -2.73 -3.62
C LEU A 131 2.46 -2.49 -4.48
N GLY A 132 2.53 -2.02 -5.72
CA GLY A 132 1.32 -1.58 -6.41
C GLY A 132 0.46 -2.70 -7.04
N ILE A 133 -0.87 -2.55 -6.95
CA ILE A 133 -1.84 -3.40 -7.66
C ILE A 133 -1.77 -3.21 -9.18
N TYR A 134 -1.26 -2.08 -9.66
CA TYR A 134 -1.11 -1.82 -11.08
C TYR A 134 0.00 -2.65 -11.71
N GLU A 135 1.11 -2.88 -11.00
CA GLU A 135 2.12 -3.85 -11.42
C GLU A 135 1.52 -5.25 -11.57
N VAL A 136 0.57 -5.64 -10.69
CA VAL A 136 -0.16 -6.90 -10.83
C VAL A 136 -1.04 -6.91 -12.08
N LEU A 137 -1.69 -5.80 -12.43
CA LEU A 137 -2.48 -5.70 -13.65
C LEU A 137 -1.62 -5.74 -14.91
N GLU A 138 -0.48 -5.05 -14.91
CA GLU A 138 0.52 -5.08 -15.98
C GLU A 138 1.02 -6.52 -16.21
N ASP A 139 1.38 -7.22 -15.12
CA ASP A 139 1.82 -8.62 -15.18
C ASP A 139 0.73 -9.54 -15.73
N LEU A 140 -0.53 -9.40 -15.26
CA LEU A 140 -1.66 -10.21 -15.74
C LEU A 140 -2.07 -9.88 -17.18
N ALA A 141 -1.77 -8.66 -17.65
CA ALA A 141 -1.98 -8.26 -19.03
C ALA A 141 -0.86 -8.75 -19.97
N GLY A 142 0.26 -9.24 -19.43
CA GLY A 142 1.46 -9.54 -20.21
C GLY A 142 2.16 -8.29 -20.74
N GLU A 143 1.94 -7.15 -20.09
CA GLU A 143 2.55 -5.87 -20.46
C GLU A 143 3.90 -5.70 -19.74
N GLY A 144 4.82 -4.98 -20.36
CA GLY A 144 6.04 -4.54 -19.67
C GLY A 144 5.69 -3.53 -18.58
N ARG A 145 6.24 -3.71 -17.37
CA ARG A 145 5.97 -2.84 -16.23
C ARG A 145 6.35 -1.39 -16.52
N ILE A 146 5.62 -0.44 -15.96
CA ILE A 146 5.97 0.98 -16.14
C ILE A 146 7.09 1.39 -15.21
N CYS A 147 7.03 0.97 -13.94
CA CYS A 147 8.15 1.13 -13.03
C CYS A 147 9.21 0.06 -13.32
N GLN A 148 10.39 0.51 -13.76
CA GLN A 148 11.52 -0.35 -14.13
C GLN A 148 12.49 -0.61 -12.96
N VAL A 149 12.23 -0.05 -11.78
CA VAL A 149 13.05 -0.32 -10.59
C VAL A 149 12.77 -1.75 -10.13
N ASP A 150 13.70 -2.66 -10.32
CA ASP A 150 13.58 -4.09 -10.02
C ASP A 150 14.35 -4.55 -8.79
N THR A 151 15.32 -3.75 -8.37
CA THR A 151 16.16 -4.00 -7.21
C THR A 151 16.32 -2.72 -6.38
N ILE A 152 16.58 -2.89 -5.08
CA ILE A 152 16.95 -1.77 -4.21
C ILE A 152 18.44 -1.45 -4.47
N PRO A 153 18.78 -0.24 -4.92
CA PRO A 153 20.17 0.16 -5.12
C PRO A 153 20.97 0.04 -3.82
N GLU A 154 22.24 -0.35 -3.91
CA GLU A 154 23.10 -0.60 -2.74
C GLU A 154 23.09 0.58 -1.76
N GLY A 155 23.23 1.82 -2.26
CA GLY A 155 23.24 3.03 -1.44
C GLY A 155 21.91 3.34 -0.74
N GLU A 156 20.82 2.71 -1.15
CA GLU A 156 19.47 2.93 -0.61
C GLU A 156 19.04 1.80 0.35
N ARG A 157 19.78 0.68 0.40
CA ARG A 157 19.44 -0.47 1.25
C ARG A 157 19.40 -0.10 2.73
N VAL A 158 20.39 0.67 3.21
CA VAL A 158 20.45 1.09 4.63
C VAL A 158 19.21 1.91 5.02
N LYS A 159 18.78 2.82 4.15
CA LYS A 159 17.58 3.65 4.37
C LYS A 159 16.31 2.81 4.35
N PHE A 160 16.20 1.87 3.38
CA PHE A 160 15.08 0.94 3.32
C PHE A 160 15.01 0.07 4.58
N THR A 161 16.13 -0.49 5.02
CA THR A 161 16.19 -1.30 6.26
C THR A 161 15.85 -0.48 7.49
N ALA A 162 16.26 0.78 7.58
CA ALA A 162 15.88 1.66 8.69
C ALA A 162 14.36 1.90 8.75
N ILE A 163 13.73 2.17 7.60
CA ILE A 163 12.26 2.31 7.51
C ILE A 163 11.57 0.99 7.87
N ALA A 164 12.02 -0.12 7.30
CA ALA A 164 11.43 -1.43 7.56
C ALA A 164 11.58 -1.85 9.03
N GLY A 165 12.70 -1.51 9.67
CA GLY A 165 12.92 -1.73 11.11
C GLY A 165 11.98 -0.90 11.98
N ALA A 166 11.74 0.37 11.63
CA ALA A 166 10.79 1.22 12.34
C ALA A 166 9.34 0.72 12.21
N ILE A 167 8.98 0.15 11.06
CA ILE A 167 7.69 -0.52 10.86
C ILE A 167 7.62 -1.82 11.69
N ALA A 168 8.67 -2.65 11.64
CA ALA A 168 8.73 -3.92 12.35
C ALA A 168 8.65 -3.76 13.88
N ALA A 169 9.12 -2.65 14.42
CA ALA A 169 9.08 -2.35 15.85
C ALA A 169 7.64 -2.33 16.39
N ASP A 170 6.67 -1.88 15.59
CA ASP A 170 5.25 -1.90 15.91
C ASP A 170 4.57 -3.16 15.33
N PRO A 171 4.05 -4.07 16.19
CA PRO A 171 3.43 -5.31 15.72
C PRO A 171 2.22 -5.11 14.81
N VAL A 172 1.44 -4.04 15.02
CA VAL A 172 0.29 -3.72 14.17
C VAL A 172 0.75 -3.19 12.84
N ALA A 173 1.72 -2.27 12.80
CA ALA A 173 2.24 -1.77 11.53
C ALA A 173 2.90 -2.86 10.70
N ALA A 174 3.64 -3.78 11.34
CA ALA A 174 4.16 -4.99 10.69
C ALA A 174 3.03 -5.84 10.10
N PHE A 175 1.95 -6.05 10.85
CA PHE A 175 0.76 -6.74 10.35
C PHE A 175 0.08 -6.00 9.18
N TYR A 176 0.10 -4.66 9.12
CA TYR A 176 -0.45 -3.93 7.97
C TYR A 176 0.32 -4.22 6.68
N ALA A 177 1.65 -4.38 6.76
CA ALA A 177 2.44 -4.80 5.60
C ALA A 177 2.03 -6.21 5.13
N ASP A 178 1.83 -7.15 6.07
CA ASP A 178 1.31 -8.47 5.75
C ASP A 178 -0.12 -8.43 5.18
N ALA A 179 -1.01 -7.65 5.78
CA ALA A 179 -2.40 -7.53 5.35
C ALA A 179 -2.48 -6.97 3.93
N TYR A 180 -1.63 -6.00 3.59
CA TYR A 180 -1.52 -5.47 2.24
C TYR A 180 -1.08 -6.56 1.25
N ARG A 181 -0.03 -7.31 1.58
CA ARG A 181 0.50 -8.41 0.77
C ARG A 181 -0.53 -9.52 0.53
N ILE A 182 -1.22 -9.93 1.61
CA ILE A 182 -2.29 -10.92 1.57
C ILE A 182 -3.43 -10.42 0.69
N ALA A 183 -3.90 -9.19 0.89
CA ALA A 183 -4.97 -8.60 0.08
C ALA A 183 -4.60 -8.47 -1.41
N GLN A 184 -3.35 -8.12 -1.73
CA GLN A 184 -2.88 -8.05 -3.11
C GLN A 184 -2.85 -9.44 -3.76
N THR A 185 -2.32 -10.44 -3.06
CA THR A 185 -2.31 -11.84 -3.51
C THR A 185 -3.72 -12.35 -3.74
N HIS A 186 -4.62 -12.10 -2.79
CA HIS A 186 -6.05 -12.42 -2.88
C HIS A 186 -6.69 -11.77 -4.11
N ALA A 187 -6.50 -10.46 -4.29
CA ALA A 187 -7.01 -9.72 -5.43
C ALA A 187 -6.49 -10.28 -6.76
N ARG A 188 -5.19 -10.61 -6.85
CA ARG A 188 -4.59 -11.25 -8.03
C ARG A 188 -5.28 -12.57 -8.38
N GLN A 189 -5.41 -13.46 -7.41
CA GLN A 189 -6.08 -14.75 -7.61
C GLN A 189 -7.53 -14.55 -8.02
N ARG A 190 -8.23 -13.59 -7.41
CA ARG A 190 -9.61 -13.28 -7.74
C ARG A 190 -9.75 -12.75 -9.16
N LEU A 191 -8.83 -11.90 -9.62
CA LEU A 191 -8.81 -11.40 -11.00
C LEU A 191 -8.60 -12.52 -12.01
N VAL A 192 -7.69 -13.46 -11.73
CA VAL A 192 -7.46 -14.64 -12.58
C VAL A 192 -8.72 -15.51 -12.65
N GLN A 193 -9.33 -15.82 -11.50
CA GLN A 193 -10.57 -16.60 -11.43
C GLN A 193 -11.72 -15.91 -12.15
N LEU A 194 -11.88 -14.60 -11.95
CA LEU A 194 -12.90 -13.84 -12.63
C LEU A 194 -12.63 -13.91 -14.14
N LYS A 195 -11.44 -13.51 -14.61
CA LYS A 195 -11.12 -13.53 -16.05
C LYS A 195 -11.40 -14.89 -16.68
N GLY A 196 -10.91 -15.98 -16.09
CA GLY A 196 -11.01 -17.32 -16.67
C GLY A 196 -10.51 -17.33 -18.13
N ASP A 197 -11.21 -18.04 -19.01
CA ASP A 197 -10.87 -18.12 -20.44
C ASP A 197 -11.45 -16.98 -21.29
N ARG A 198 -12.02 -15.94 -20.65
CA ARG A 198 -12.67 -14.84 -21.37
C ARG A 198 -11.63 -13.98 -22.07
N GLN A 199 -11.92 -13.63 -23.32
CA GLN A 199 -11.12 -12.71 -24.15
C GLN A 199 -11.20 -11.22 -23.71
N THR A 200 -11.77 -10.95 -22.53
CA THR A 200 -11.83 -9.60 -21.96
C THR A 200 -10.46 -9.18 -21.41
N ASP A 201 -10.07 -7.93 -21.59
CA ASP A 201 -8.84 -7.39 -21.01
C ASP A 201 -8.90 -7.35 -19.47
N ILE A 202 -7.75 -7.49 -18.81
CA ILE A 202 -7.70 -7.60 -17.34
C ILE A 202 -8.11 -6.29 -16.65
N TYR A 203 -7.89 -5.13 -17.27
CA TYR A 203 -8.27 -3.84 -16.73
C TYR A 203 -9.80 -3.70 -16.64
N SER A 204 -10.52 -4.12 -17.68
CA SER A 204 -11.99 -4.22 -17.68
C SER A 204 -12.49 -5.22 -16.62
N VAL A 205 -11.81 -6.35 -16.46
CA VAL A 205 -12.17 -7.32 -15.40
C VAL A 205 -11.99 -6.69 -14.02
N PHE A 206 -10.88 -6.00 -13.79
CA PHE A 206 -10.59 -5.28 -12.55
C PHE A 206 -11.62 -4.20 -12.26
N GLU A 207 -11.87 -3.30 -13.21
CA GLU A 207 -12.84 -2.20 -13.07
C GLU A 207 -14.23 -2.73 -12.71
N MET A 208 -14.70 -3.75 -13.44
CA MET A 208 -16.00 -4.35 -13.15
C MET A 208 -16.03 -5.11 -11.83
N ALA A 209 -14.90 -5.70 -11.41
CA ALA A 209 -14.79 -6.36 -10.11
C ALA A 209 -14.83 -5.36 -8.96
N VAL A 210 -14.18 -4.19 -9.09
CA VAL A 210 -14.24 -3.12 -8.09
C VAL A 210 -15.64 -2.54 -8.01
N LEU A 211 -16.22 -2.13 -9.14
CA LEU A 211 -17.54 -1.48 -9.17
C LEU A 211 -18.67 -2.39 -8.66
N ARG A 212 -18.53 -3.71 -8.84
CA ARG A 212 -19.51 -4.70 -8.37
C ARG A 212 -19.14 -5.29 -7.00
N GLN A 213 -18.10 -4.81 -6.34
CA GLN A 213 -17.62 -5.33 -5.05
C GLN A 213 -17.32 -6.85 -5.09
N ARG A 214 -16.72 -7.31 -6.18
CA ARG A 214 -16.36 -8.72 -6.44
C ARG A 214 -14.86 -8.98 -6.45
N LEU A 215 -14.03 -7.93 -6.38
CA LEU A 215 -12.58 -8.05 -6.34
C LEU A 215 -12.10 -8.73 -5.06
N ILE A 216 -12.79 -8.49 -3.96
CA ILE A 216 -12.49 -9.10 -2.67
C ILE A 216 -13.57 -10.13 -2.35
N ASP A 217 -13.13 -11.33 -1.96
CA ASP A 217 -13.98 -12.30 -1.28
C ASP A 217 -13.74 -12.09 0.21
N HIS A 218 -14.65 -11.38 0.87
CA HIS A 218 -14.46 -10.93 2.24
C HIS A 218 -14.29 -12.07 3.24
N ALA A 219 -14.95 -13.21 3.01
CA ALA A 219 -14.85 -14.37 3.89
C ALA A 219 -13.49 -15.05 3.75
N ALA A 220 -13.05 -15.28 2.51
CA ALA A 220 -11.75 -15.89 2.24
C ALA A 220 -10.59 -14.99 2.69
N LEU A 221 -10.60 -13.71 2.30
CA LEU A 221 -9.58 -12.75 2.74
C LEU A 221 -9.57 -12.62 4.28
N GLY A 222 -10.74 -12.59 4.91
CA GLY A 222 -10.85 -12.54 6.36
C GLY A 222 -10.22 -13.74 7.06
N ALA A 223 -10.37 -14.95 6.49
CA ALA A 223 -9.75 -16.16 7.03
C ALA A 223 -8.22 -16.16 6.87
N GLU A 224 -7.69 -15.64 5.76
CA GLU A 224 -6.24 -15.50 5.54
C GLU A 224 -5.63 -14.50 6.52
N LEU A 225 -6.27 -13.35 6.72
CA LEU A 225 -5.85 -12.34 7.69
C LEU A 225 -5.91 -12.88 9.13
N GLU A 226 -7.00 -13.55 9.52
CA GLU A 226 -7.14 -14.17 10.83
C GLU A 226 -6.05 -15.22 11.10
N THR A 227 -5.72 -16.04 10.10
CA THR A 227 -4.64 -17.02 10.20
C THR A 227 -3.30 -16.34 10.46
N ARG A 228 -3.00 -15.25 9.75
CA ARG A 228 -1.75 -14.50 9.95
C ARG A 228 -1.70 -13.81 11.30
N VAL A 229 -2.79 -13.17 11.73
CA VAL A 229 -2.87 -12.53 13.07
C VAL A 229 -2.65 -13.55 14.16
N ARG A 230 -3.32 -14.72 14.12
CA ARG A 230 -3.14 -15.76 15.13
C ARG A 230 -1.70 -16.22 15.23
N ALA A 231 -1.03 -16.46 14.11
CA ALA A 231 0.36 -16.86 14.12
C ALA A 231 1.29 -15.79 14.75
N LEU A 232 1.01 -14.51 14.52
CA LEU A 232 1.74 -13.41 15.17
C LEU A 232 1.42 -13.33 16.67
N GLU A 233 0.16 -13.52 17.06
CA GLU A 233 -0.26 -13.47 18.46
C GLU A 233 0.23 -14.65 19.30
N GLU A 234 0.30 -15.84 18.70
CA GLU A 234 0.93 -17.01 19.31
C GLU A 234 2.41 -16.75 19.62
N ARG A 235 3.08 -15.94 18.80
CA ARG A 235 4.51 -15.62 18.93
C ARG A 235 4.80 -14.44 19.86
N HIS A 236 3.98 -13.39 19.81
CA HIS A 236 4.24 -12.09 20.47
C HIS A 236 3.20 -11.66 21.50
N GLY A 237 2.12 -12.45 21.69
CA GLY A 237 0.95 -12.03 22.46
C GLY A 237 -0.01 -11.16 21.64
N ALA A 238 -1.11 -10.72 22.26
CA ALA A 238 -2.17 -9.99 21.57
C ALA A 238 -1.66 -8.74 20.83
N LEU A 239 -2.05 -8.58 19.56
CA LEU A 239 -1.60 -7.45 18.73
C LEU A 239 -2.31 -6.13 19.04
N GLY A 240 -3.37 -6.15 19.85
CA GLY A 240 -4.14 -4.94 20.19
C GLY A 240 -5.03 -4.42 19.06
N LEU A 241 -5.33 -5.25 18.05
CA LEU A 241 -6.39 -4.95 17.07
C LEU A 241 -7.74 -4.86 17.79
N ALA A 242 -8.58 -3.89 17.40
CA ALA A 242 -9.91 -3.73 17.97
C ALA A 242 -10.78 -4.97 17.69
N ALA A 243 -11.70 -5.30 18.61
CA ALA A 243 -12.68 -6.37 18.46
C ALA A 243 -13.94 -5.92 17.69
#